data_AF-A0A2D7LAA6-F1
#
_entry.id   AF-A0A2D7LAA6-F1
#
_cell.length_a   1.000
_cell.length_b   1.000
_cell.length_c   1.000
_cell.angle_alpha   90.00
_cell.angle_beta   90.00
_cell.angle_gamma   90.00
#
_symmetry.space_group_name_H-M   'P 1'
#
loop_
_entity.id
_entity.type
_entity.pdbx_description
1 polymer ?
#
loop_
_entity_poly.entity_id
_entity_poly.type
_entity_poly.pdbx_seq_one_letter_code
_entity_poly.pdbx_strand_id
1 'polypeptide(L)'
;MDAETLLRVSPEELAQALLNRRRLLKDQLPTVIRTLEAEEQNLAPKVDRAVENHKRANDIVAKLKSTRDSSQKVAHGLLPKVRGHRDSLVESGGMVSLDPDWKKEKLFEELDDIEDSIQTSALDHKAEKKMIDRRKKLIEQNEKWLKERRQMNPEMVDYVDSRREMSHLFKTADKSHRDMIKAVEKAQPLHEKKVAMQAEIREIRRVLDRAKELLAQSDDAIGHWERRLKDGFGELGLGFTDLLAAKKRVAEGGDSTFARKTKPNNQKKGKNSPRKGKSNKSKQPAKVGSGKKSVESVSEPTAPAVEAADAPSRGGEEE
;
A
#
# COMPACT_ATOMS: atom_id res chain seq x y z
N MET A 1 -42.33 19.25 -10.81
CA MET A 1 -42.61 20.62 -10.35
C MET A 1 -42.27 21.55 -11.48
N ASP A 2 -43.20 22.43 -11.85
CA ASP A 2 -43.00 23.39 -12.92
C ASP A 2 -42.47 24.71 -12.37
N ALA A 3 -41.73 25.48 -13.17
CA ALA A 3 -41.08 26.71 -12.71
C ALA A 3 -42.12 27.76 -12.25
N GLU A 4 -43.23 27.88 -12.98
CA GLU A 4 -44.33 28.76 -12.60
C GLU A 4 -45.04 28.32 -11.31
N THR A 5 -45.14 27.01 -11.07
CA THR A 5 -45.79 26.50 -9.85
C THR A 5 -44.97 26.82 -8.60
N LEU A 6 -43.64 26.83 -8.70
CA LEU A 6 -42.75 27.20 -7.60
C LEU A 6 -42.78 28.70 -7.27
N LEU A 7 -43.00 29.56 -8.27
CA LEU A 7 -43.12 31.01 -8.09
C LEU A 7 -44.43 31.45 -7.45
N ARG A 8 -45.48 30.61 -7.53
CA ARG A 8 -46.82 30.89 -6.96
C ARG A 8 -46.97 30.46 -5.49
N VAL A 9 -46.09 29.60 -4.97
CA VAL A 9 -46.19 29.09 -3.59
C VAL A 9 -45.97 30.22 -2.58
N SER A 10 -46.87 30.37 -1.61
CA SER A 10 -46.72 31.38 -0.56
C SER A 10 -45.62 30.99 0.45
N PRO A 11 -44.97 31.96 1.12
CA PRO A 11 -44.02 31.66 2.22
C PRO A 11 -44.65 30.85 3.35
N GLU A 12 -45.96 31.03 3.58
CA GLU A 12 -46.76 30.31 4.57
C GLU A 12 -46.95 28.84 4.19
N GLU A 13 -47.34 28.55 2.93
CA GLU A 13 -47.40 27.18 2.40
C GLU A 13 -46.06 26.45 2.49
N LEU A 14 -44.95 27.13 2.15
CA LEU A 14 -43.61 26.55 2.27
C LEU A 14 -43.25 26.25 3.73
N ALA A 15 -43.52 27.18 4.64
CA ALA A 15 -43.26 26.98 6.07
C ALA A 15 -44.12 25.87 6.67
N GLN A 16 -45.40 25.78 6.28
CA GLN A 16 -46.30 24.72 6.71
C GLN A 16 -45.85 23.35 6.15
N ALA A 17 -45.42 23.28 4.90
CA ALA A 17 -44.87 22.06 4.31
C ALA A 17 -43.57 21.62 5.01
N LEU A 18 -42.68 22.56 5.36
CA LEU A 18 -41.47 22.30 6.13
C LEU A 18 -41.77 21.83 7.56
N LEU A 19 -42.75 22.44 8.23
CA LEU A 19 -43.22 22.03 9.56
C LEU A 19 -43.82 20.62 9.53
N ASN A 20 -44.72 20.34 8.58
CA ASN A 20 -45.33 19.01 8.39
C ASN A 20 -44.24 17.94 8.14
N ARG A 21 -43.24 18.24 7.30
CA ARG A 21 -42.10 17.35 7.07
C ARG A 21 -41.28 17.12 8.34
N ARG A 22 -41.05 18.15 9.18
CA ARG A 22 -40.30 18.01 10.44
C ARG A 22 -41.04 17.19 11.48
N ARG A 23 -42.36 17.35 11.58
CA ARG A 23 -43.23 16.49 12.42
C ARG A 23 -43.16 15.03 11.97
N LEU A 24 -43.38 14.76 10.68
CA LEU A 24 -43.24 13.41 10.11
C LEU A 24 -41.85 12.79 10.36
N LEU A 25 -40.79 13.57 10.22
CA LEU A 25 -39.43 13.11 10.54
C LEU A 25 -39.28 12.79 12.04
N LYS A 26 -39.78 13.63 12.94
CA LYS A 26 -39.76 13.37 14.39
C LYS A 26 -40.50 12.07 14.73
N ASP A 27 -41.62 11.77 14.08
CA ASP A 27 -42.38 10.55 14.31
C ASP A 27 -41.66 9.29 13.76
N GLN A 28 -40.93 9.43 12.65
CA GLN A 28 -40.22 8.32 12.00
C GLN A 28 -38.84 8.02 12.59
N LEU A 29 -38.09 9.05 13.02
CA LEU A 29 -36.71 8.93 13.49
C LEU A 29 -36.52 7.91 14.65
N PRO A 30 -37.38 7.84 15.68
CA PRO A 30 -37.25 6.83 16.74
C PRO A 30 -37.30 5.39 16.23
N THR A 31 -38.11 5.12 15.20
CA THR A 31 -38.19 3.80 14.56
C THR A 31 -36.92 3.49 13.79
N VAL A 32 -36.39 4.46 13.03
CA VAL A 32 -35.14 4.34 12.27
C VAL A 32 -33.93 4.14 13.21
N ILE A 33 -33.90 4.84 14.36
CA ILE A 33 -32.85 4.64 15.37
C ILE A 33 -32.90 3.21 15.92
N ARG A 34 -34.09 2.70 16.27
CA ARG A 34 -34.25 1.31 16.74
C ARG A 34 -33.80 0.27 15.72
N THR A 35 -34.10 0.47 14.43
CA THR A 35 -33.63 -0.46 13.38
C THR A 35 -32.11 -0.42 13.24
N LEU A 36 -31.49 0.77 13.25
CA LEU A 36 -30.03 0.93 13.18
C LEU A 36 -29.32 0.35 14.41
N GLU A 37 -29.90 0.51 15.61
CA GLU A 37 -29.38 -0.10 16.85
C GLU A 37 -29.46 -1.63 16.81
N ALA A 38 -30.54 -2.20 16.26
CA ALA A 38 -30.66 -3.65 16.04
C ALA A 38 -29.67 -4.17 14.97
N GLU A 39 -29.45 -3.41 13.90
CA GLU A 39 -28.44 -3.71 12.88
C GLU A 39 -27.01 -3.68 13.47
N GLU A 40 -26.69 -2.66 14.28
CA GLU A 40 -25.40 -2.59 14.98
C GLU A 40 -25.20 -3.79 15.91
N GLN A 41 -26.20 -4.12 16.75
CA GLN A 41 -26.12 -5.27 17.66
C GLN A 41 -25.93 -6.61 16.92
N ASN A 42 -26.49 -6.75 15.72
CA ASN A 42 -26.33 -7.94 14.87
C ASN A 42 -24.97 -7.98 14.16
N LEU A 43 -24.39 -6.83 13.80
CA LEU A 43 -23.12 -6.74 13.05
C LEU A 43 -21.89 -6.71 13.96
N ALA A 44 -21.95 -6.06 15.12
CA ALA A 44 -20.84 -5.99 16.09
C ALA A 44 -20.16 -7.36 16.36
N PRO A 45 -20.88 -8.42 16.79
CA PRO A 45 -20.24 -9.72 17.04
C PRO A 45 -19.68 -10.39 15.78
N LYS A 46 -20.15 -10.03 14.58
CA LYS A 46 -19.60 -10.54 13.31
C LYS A 46 -18.30 -9.83 12.95
N VAL A 47 -18.23 -8.52 13.19
CA VAL A 47 -17.00 -7.72 13.08
C VAL A 47 -15.94 -8.25 14.04
N ASP A 48 -16.28 -8.45 15.32
CA ASP A 48 -15.33 -8.93 16.32
C ASP A 48 -14.76 -10.31 15.98
N ARG A 49 -15.62 -11.26 15.59
CA ARG A 49 -15.19 -12.58 15.10
C ARG A 49 -14.26 -12.49 13.90
N ALA A 50 -14.47 -11.54 12.98
CA ALA A 50 -13.61 -11.35 11.81
C ALA A 50 -12.27 -10.69 12.18
N VAL A 51 -12.28 -9.73 13.11
CA VAL A 51 -11.08 -9.13 13.69
C VAL A 51 -10.24 -10.21 14.39
N GLU A 52 -10.85 -11.07 15.20
CA GLU A 52 -10.17 -12.20 15.84
C GLU A 52 -9.60 -13.21 14.82
N ASN A 53 -10.38 -13.61 13.82
CA ASN A 53 -9.93 -14.58 12.82
C ASN A 53 -8.76 -14.03 11.99
N HIS A 54 -8.80 -12.75 11.64
CA HIS A 54 -7.66 -12.06 11.03
C HIS A 54 -6.44 -12.00 11.97
N LYS A 55 -6.63 -11.69 13.26
CA LYS A 55 -5.54 -11.71 14.26
C LYS A 55 -4.89 -13.09 14.32
N ARG A 56 -5.68 -14.16 14.53
CA ARG A 56 -5.22 -15.56 14.55
C ARG A 56 -4.44 -15.94 13.29
N ALA A 57 -4.92 -15.54 12.10
CA ALA A 57 -4.21 -15.79 10.85
C ALA A 57 -2.87 -15.04 10.77
N ASN A 58 -2.84 -13.77 11.20
CA ASN A 58 -1.62 -12.97 11.26
C ASN A 58 -0.61 -13.51 12.30
N ASP A 59 -1.07 -14.02 13.43
CA ASP A 59 -0.22 -14.64 14.46
C ASP A 59 0.48 -15.92 13.93
N ILE A 60 -0.20 -16.68 13.06
CA ILE A 60 0.40 -17.83 12.36
C ILE A 60 1.48 -17.36 11.38
N VAL A 61 1.20 -16.33 10.58
CA VAL A 61 2.20 -15.73 9.67
C VAL A 61 3.40 -15.18 10.45
N ALA A 62 3.19 -14.51 11.58
CA ALA A 62 4.26 -13.98 12.43
C ALA A 62 5.14 -15.09 13.04
N LYS A 63 4.54 -16.20 13.49
CA LYS A 63 5.28 -17.37 13.97
C LYS A 63 6.13 -18.00 12.86
N LEU A 64 5.57 -18.17 11.67
CA LEU A 64 6.28 -18.72 10.52
C LEU A 64 7.44 -17.83 10.06
N LYS A 65 7.26 -16.50 10.06
CA LYS A 65 8.35 -15.53 9.85
C LYS A 65 9.45 -15.69 10.90
N SER A 66 9.12 -15.72 12.19
CA SER A 66 10.11 -15.91 13.27
C SER A 66 10.93 -17.21 13.10
N THR A 67 10.28 -18.33 12.74
CA THR A 67 10.99 -19.59 12.44
C THR A 67 11.87 -19.50 11.20
N ARG A 68 11.37 -18.86 10.12
CA ARG A 68 12.15 -18.63 8.89
C ARG A 68 13.39 -17.78 9.19
N ASP A 69 13.20 -16.62 9.78
CA ASP A 69 14.25 -15.62 10.00
C ASP A 69 15.34 -16.16 10.96
N SER A 70 14.94 -16.90 12.00
CA SER A 70 15.90 -17.57 12.90
C SER A 70 16.67 -18.69 12.22
N SER A 71 16.01 -19.55 11.43
CA SER A 71 16.70 -20.64 10.71
C SER A 71 17.62 -20.13 9.60
N GLN A 72 17.23 -19.07 8.86
CA GLN A 72 18.09 -18.35 7.93
C GLN A 72 19.31 -17.78 8.67
N LYS A 73 19.11 -17.04 9.75
CA LYS A 73 20.21 -16.42 10.51
C LYS A 73 21.24 -17.44 11.00
N VAL A 74 20.80 -18.61 11.49
CA VAL A 74 21.72 -19.68 11.89
C VAL A 74 22.42 -20.30 10.68
N ALA A 75 21.72 -20.52 9.56
CA ALA A 75 22.33 -21.05 8.33
C ALA A 75 23.41 -20.11 7.76
N HIS A 76 23.14 -18.80 7.69
CA HIS A 76 24.15 -17.81 7.28
C HIS A 76 25.30 -17.70 8.30
N GLY A 77 25.04 -17.93 9.59
CA GLY A 77 26.10 -18.05 10.61
C GLY A 77 26.99 -19.29 10.47
N LEU A 78 26.53 -20.34 9.78
CA LEU A 78 27.33 -21.52 9.44
C LEU A 78 28.12 -21.35 8.13
N LEU A 79 27.72 -20.47 7.22
CA LEU A 79 28.42 -20.24 5.94
C LEU A 79 29.94 -20.00 6.11
N PRO A 80 30.42 -19.11 7.02
CA PRO A 80 31.85 -18.90 7.21
C PRO A 80 32.57 -20.14 7.75
N LYS A 81 31.92 -20.94 8.61
CA LYS A 81 32.51 -22.17 9.16
C LYS A 81 32.65 -23.23 8.09
N VAL A 82 31.60 -23.43 7.27
CA VAL A 82 31.62 -24.37 6.14
C VAL A 82 32.65 -23.95 5.08
N ARG A 83 32.82 -22.64 4.83
CA ARG A 83 33.91 -22.11 3.98
C ARG A 83 35.29 -22.39 4.61
N GLY A 84 35.50 -22.09 5.90
CA GLY A 84 36.75 -22.39 6.59
C GLY A 84 37.13 -23.88 6.59
N HIS A 85 36.17 -24.79 6.90
CA HIS A 85 36.40 -26.23 6.81
C HIS A 85 36.73 -26.69 5.37
N ARG A 86 36.10 -26.09 4.34
CA ARG A 86 36.47 -26.34 2.93
C ARG A 86 37.94 -25.94 2.70
N ASP A 87 38.34 -24.76 3.15
CA ASP A 87 39.64 -24.18 2.86
C ASP A 87 40.77 -24.98 3.53
N SER A 88 40.62 -25.34 4.81
CA SER A 88 41.58 -26.23 5.49
C SER A 88 41.71 -27.61 4.84
N LEU A 89 40.63 -28.16 4.24
CA LEU A 89 40.67 -29.42 3.50
C LEU A 89 41.29 -29.32 2.10
N VAL A 90 41.29 -28.12 1.50
CA VAL A 90 42.03 -27.82 0.27
C VAL A 90 43.51 -27.67 0.59
N GLU A 91 43.85 -26.95 1.65
CA GLU A 91 45.22 -26.75 2.14
C GLU A 91 45.90 -28.06 2.58
N SER A 92 45.17 -28.98 3.23
CA SER A 92 45.71 -30.27 3.66
C SER A 92 45.95 -31.28 2.53
N GLY A 93 45.53 -30.97 1.29
CA GLY A 93 45.61 -31.90 0.16
C GLY A 93 44.62 -33.07 0.20
N GLY A 94 43.84 -33.23 1.27
CA GLY A 94 42.77 -34.25 1.37
C GLY A 94 41.65 -34.06 0.35
N MET A 95 41.55 -32.87 -0.25
CA MET A 95 40.68 -32.55 -1.39
C MET A 95 41.32 -32.92 -2.74
N VAL A 96 41.84 -34.15 -2.91
CA VAL A 96 42.23 -34.64 -4.25
C VAL A 96 41.02 -34.53 -5.19
N SER A 97 41.20 -33.77 -6.25
CA SER A 97 40.10 -33.14 -6.99
C SER A 97 39.34 -34.13 -7.88
N LEU A 98 37.99 -34.14 -7.77
CA LEU A 98 37.13 -34.66 -8.83
C LEU A 98 35.70 -34.10 -8.77
N ASP A 99 35.56 -32.77 -8.70
CA ASP A 99 34.25 -32.12 -8.84
C ASP A 99 34.31 -30.78 -9.60
N PRO A 100 33.32 -30.48 -10.46
CA PRO A 100 33.53 -29.52 -11.55
C PRO A 100 33.27 -28.08 -11.12
N ASP A 101 33.70 -27.12 -11.95
CA ASP A 101 33.80 -25.69 -11.58
C ASP A 101 32.47 -24.99 -11.23
N TRP A 102 31.33 -25.63 -11.50
CA TRP A 102 30.01 -25.16 -11.03
C TRP A 102 29.76 -25.39 -9.53
N LYS A 103 30.65 -26.09 -8.81
CA LYS A 103 30.36 -26.64 -7.48
C LYS A 103 31.09 -25.97 -6.30
N LYS A 104 32.17 -25.21 -6.55
CA LYS A 104 33.08 -24.69 -5.50
C LYS A 104 32.70 -23.31 -4.94
N GLU A 105 32.05 -22.48 -5.75
CA GLU A 105 31.79 -21.06 -5.43
C GLU A 105 30.36 -20.65 -5.82
N LYS A 106 29.97 -20.89 -7.08
CA LYS A 106 28.62 -20.64 -7.62
C LYS A 106 27.47 -21.12 -6.75
N LEU A 107 27.59 -22.24 -6.03
CA LEU A 107 26.50 -22.70 -5.18
C LEU A 107 26.25 -21.80 -3.96
N PHE A 108 27.29 -21.15 -3.42
CA PHE A 108 27.09 -20.16 -2.35
C PHE A 108 26.55 -18.85 -2.93
N GLU A 109 27.15 -18.38 -4.02
CA GLU A 109 26.71 -17.19 -4.75
C GLU A 109 25.25 -17.33 -5.19
N GLU A 110 24.85 -18.44 -5.84
CA GLU A 110 23.47 -18.71 -6.22
C GLU A 110 22.52 -18.85 -5.02
N LEU A 111 22.99 -19.31 -3.85
CA LEU A 111 22.15 -19.38 -2.64
C LEU A 111 21.96 -18.02 -1.97
N ASP A 112 22.98 -17.17 -2.01
CA ASP A 112 22.95 -15.80 -1.52
C ASP A 112 22.16 -14.90 -2.52
N ASP A 113 22.38 -15.01 -3.83
CA ASP A 113 21.59 -14.37 -4.91
C ASP A 113 20.10 -14.72 -4.86
N ILE A 114 19.77 -16.00 -4.59
CA ILE A 114 18.37 -16.43 -4.42
C ILE A 114 17.76 -15.81 -3.16
N GLU A 115 18.54 -15.59 -2.11
CA GLU A 115 18.08 -14.93 -0.89
C GLU A 115 17.89 -13.42 -1.13
N ASP A 116 18.88 -12.74 -1.70
CA ASP A 116 18.83 -11.31 -2.05
C ASP A 116 17.68 -11.02 -3.01
N SER A 117 17.43 -11.87 -4.00
CA SER A 117 16.28 -11.73 -4.90
C SER A 117 14.93 -12.05 -4.23
N ILE A 118 14.87 -12.96 -3.26
CA ILE A 118 13.68 -13.14 -2.40
C ILE A 118 13.44 -11.88 -1.56
N GLN A 119 14.50 -11.24 -1.04
CA GLN A 119 14.38 -10.03 -0.21
C GLN A 119 14.07 -8.75 -1.01
N THR A 120 14.55 -8.63 -2.25
CA THR A 120 14.48 -7.38 -3.04
C THR A 120 13.47 -7.42 -4.18
N SER A 121 13.20 -8.58 -4.79
CA SER A 121 12.47 -8.68 -6.06
C SER A 121 11.10 -9.37 -5.98
N ALA A 122 10.84 -10.14 -4.91
CA ALA A 122 9.64 -10.97 -4.78
C ALA A 122 8.38 -10.16 -4.38
N LEU A 123 7.88 -9.34 -5.30
CA LEU A 123 6.59 -8.64 -5.15
C LEU A 123 5.36 -9.56 -5.30
N ASP A 124 5.52 -10.73 -5.94
CA ASP A 124 4.48 -11.75 -6.10
C ASP A 124 4.93 -13.09 -5.48
N HIS A 125 4.09 -13.64 -4.60
CA HIS A 125 4.23 -14.96 -3.99
C HIS A 125 4.46 -16.09 -4.99
N LYS A 126 3.98 -15.96 -6.24
CA LYS A 126 4.25 -16.95 -7.31
C LYS A 126 5.70 -16.92 -7.77
N ALA A 127 6.33 -15.75 -7.82
CA ALA A 127 7.75 -15.61 -8.13
C ALA A 127 8.60 -16.09 -6.95
N GLU A 128 8.25 -15.65 -5.73
CA GLU A 128 8.84 -16.08 -4.46
C GLU A 128 8.91 -17.62 -4.37
N LYS A 129 7.79 -18.30 -4.63
CA LYS A 129 7.69 -19.78 -4.64
C LYS A 129 8.64 -20.45 -5.64
N LYS A 130 8.80 -19.90 -6.85
CA LYS A 130 9.75 -20.41 -7.86
C LYS A 130 11.20 -20.33 -7.37
N MET A 131 11.56 -19.25 -6.67
CA MET A 131 12.91 -19.06 -6.13
C MET A 131 13.20 -20.04 -4.99
N ILE A 132 12.23 -20.30 -4.10
CA ILE A 132 12.36 -21.34 -3.06
C ILE A 132 12.43 -22.75 -3.68
N ASP A 133 11.75 -22.99 -4.81
CA ASP A 133 11.88 -24.25 -5.56
C ASP A 133 13.25 -24.39 -6.26
N ARG A 134 13.87 -23.29 -6.69
CA ARG A 134 15.27 -23.28 -7.17
C ARG A 134 16.24 -23.58 -6.02
N ARG A 135 16.12 -22.88 -4.88
CA ARG A 135 16.95 -23.10 -3.68
C ARG A 135 16.94 -24.56 -3.24
N LYS A 136 15.74 -25.13 -3.11
CA LYS A 136 15.55 -26.53 -2.72
C LYS A 136 16.25 -27.51 -3.67
N LYS A 137 16.15 -27.31 -4.99
CA LYS A 137 16.81 -28.18 -5.99
C LYS A 137 18.34 -28.13 -5.86
N LEU A 138 18.92 -26.94 -5.69
CA LEU A 138 20.36 -26.76 -5.48
C LEU A 138 20.84 -27.49 -4.21
N ILE A 139 20.08 -27.39 -3.12
CA ILE A 139 20.35 -28.09 -1.86
C ILE A 139 20.28 -29.62 -2.04
N GLU A 140 19.24 -30.13 -2.73
CA GLU A 140 19.09 -31.58 -2.99
C GLU A 140 20.19 -32.16 -3.88
N GLN A 141 20.65 -31.42 -4.90
CA GLN A 141 21.79 -31.80 -5.74
C GLN A 141 23.08 -31.87 -4.92
N ASN A 142 23.30 -30.89 -4.04
CA ASN A 142 24.48 -30.85 -3.17
C ASN A 142 24.49 -32.00 -2.15
N GLU A 143 23.35 -32.34 -1.56
CA GLU A 143 23.26 -33.46 -0.60
C GLU A 143 23.50 -34.85 -1.20
N LYS A 144 23.03 -35.11 -2.43
CA LYS A 144 23.30 -36.39 -3.12
C LYS A 144 24.80 -36.62 -3.24
N TRP A 145 25.49 -35.60 -3.73
CA TRP A 145 26.93 -35.60 -3.86
C TRP A 145 27.69 -35.73 -2.52
N LEU A 146 27.26 -35.03 -1.47
CA LEU A 146 27.91 -35.17 -0.15
C LEU A 146 27.76 -36.58 0.44
N LYS A 147 26.65 -37.28 0.14
CA LYS A 147 26.47 -38.68 0.56
C LYS A 147 27.41 -39.61 -0.19
N GLU A 148 27.53 -39.44 -1.51
CA GLU A 148 28.50 -40.18 -2.35
C GLU A 148 29.93 -39.95 -1.83
N ARG A 149 30.30 -38.70 -1.51
CA ARG A 149 31.66 -38.34 -1.10
C ARG A 149 32.00 -38.71 0.36
N ARG A 150 31.02 -38.71 1.28
CA ARG A 150 31.20 -39.18 2.67
C ARG A 150 31.59 -40.66 2.73
N GLN A 151 31.16 -41.48 1.77
CA GLN A 151 31.53 -42.89 1.71
C GLN A 151 33.00 -43.10 1.32
N MET A 152 33.64 -42.10 0.70
CA MET A 152 35.00 -42.20 0.18
C MET A 152 36.06 -41.62 1.13
N ASN A 153 35.75 -40.55 1.88
CA ASN A 153 36.75 -39.79 2.66
C ASN A 153 36.32 -39.58 4.14
N PRO A 154 36.92 -40.30 5.11
CA PRO A 154 36.64 -40.13 6.54
C PRO A 154 37.07 -38.78 7.14
N GLU A 155 38.11 -38.14 6.59
CA GLU A 155 38.61 -36.83 7.05
C GLU A 155 37.62 -35.67 6.77
N MET A 156 36.58 -35.91 5.98
CA MET A 156 35.57 -34.90 5.62
C MET A 156 34.36 -34.85 6.57
N VAL A 157 34.37 -35.57 7.70
CA VAL A 157 33.21 -35.67 8.61
C VAL A 157 32.71 -34.29 9.06
N ASP A 158 33.57 -33.44 9.61
CA ASP A 158 33.19 -32.11 10.16
C ASP A 158 32.65 -31.16 9.08
N TYR A 159 33.25 -31.18 7.87
CA TYR A 159 32.73 -30.43 6.73
C TYR A 159 31.35 -30.95 6.30
N VAL A 160 31.15 -32.27 6.25
CA VAL A 160 29.87 -32.85 5.82
C VAL A 160 28.78 -32.65 6.87
N ASP A 161 29.09 -32.71 8.18
CA ASP A 161 28.09 -32.50 9.23
C ASP A 161 27.69 -31.02 9.37
N SER A 162 28.65 -30.08 9.41
CA SER A 162 28.34 -28.64 9.38
C SER A 162 27.54 -28.24 8.12
N ARG A 163 27.85 -28.88 6.98
CA ARG A 163 27.09 -28.70 5.73
C ARG A 163 25.70 -29.32 5.77
N ARG A 164 25.52 -30.46 6.44
CA ARG A 164 24.23 -31.14 6.64
C ARG A 164 23.32 -30.34 7.57
N GLU A 165 23.87 -29.77 8.64
CA GLU A 165 23.15 -28.85 9.53
C GLU A 165 22.68 -27.60 8.78
N MET A 166 23.57 -26.97 8.00
CA MET A 166 23.21 -25.81 7.18
C MET A 166 22.12 -26.15 6.13
N SER A 167 22.21 -27.31 5.46
CA SER A 167 21.15 -27.81 4.57
C SER A 167 19.81 -27.99 5.29
N HIS A 168 19.82 -28.60 6.48
CA HIS A 168 18.62 -28.80 7.29
C HIS A 168 17.96 -27.47 7.70
N LEU A 169 18.77 -26.47 8.06
CA LEU A 169 18.29 -25.13 8.40
C LEU A 169 17.67 -24.43 7.19
N PHE A 170 18.32 -24.43 6.02
CA PHE A 170 17.71 -23.88 4.81
C PHE A 170 16.43 -24.61 4.39
N LYS A 171 16.35 -25.94 4.51
CA LYS A 171 15.10 -26.68 4.27
C LYS A 171 13.98 -26.30 5.25
N THR A 172 14.34 -25.98 6.50
CA THR A 172 13.39 -25.53 7.54
C THR A 172 12.91 -24.10 7.24
N ALA A 173 13.82 -23.21 6.81
CA ALA A 173 13.50 -21.89 6.31
C ALA A 173 12.57 -21.97 5.09
N ASP A 174 12.95 -22.72 4.06
CA ASP A 174 12.16 -22.90 2.83
C ASP A 174 10.77 -23.48 3.11
N LYS A 175 10.65 -24.44 4.04
CA LYS A 175 9.35 -25.00 4.46
C LYS A 175 8.49 -23.94 5.17
N SER A 176 9.04 -23.29 6.21
CA SER A 176 8.31 -22.26 6.96
C SER A 176 7.92 -21.07 6.08
N HIS A 177 8.76 -20.70 5.11
CA HIS A 177 8.48 -19.70 4.09
C HIS A 177 7.33 -20.15 3.15
N ARG A 178 7.38 -21.37 2.59
CA ARG A 178 6.28 -21.88 1.74
C ARG A 178 4.95 -21.96 2.49
N ASP A 179 4.98 -22.33 3.77
CA ASP A 179 3.78 -22.39 4.60
C ASP A 179 3.31 -20.98 5.02
N MET A 180 4.23 -20.02 5.17
CA MET A 180 3.93 -18.59 5.34
C MET A 180 3.18 -18.03 4.13
N ILE A 181 3.66 -18.29 2.91
CA ILE A 181 2.98 -17.88 1.67
C ILE A 181 1.52 -18.38 1.65
N LYS A 182 1.30 -19.69 1.89
CA LYS A 182 -0.05 -20.28 1.96
C LYS A 182 -0.91 -19.66 3.06
N ALA A 183 -0.31 -19.25 4.18
CA ALA A 183 -1.01 -18.60 5.29
C ALA A 183 -1.40 -17.17 4.93
N VAL A 184 -0.55 -16.43 4.21
CA VAL A 184 -0.85 -15.08 3.67
C VAL A 184 -1.95 -15.16 2.61
N GLU A 185 -1.87 -16.09 1.65
CA GLU A 185 -2.91 -16.36 0.64
C GLU A 185 -4.29 -16.60 1.29
N LYS A 186 -4.33 -17.30 2.43
CA LYS A 186 -5.56 -17.53 3.21
C LYS A 186 -5.99 -16.35 4.09
N ALA A 187 -5.04 -15.52 4.54
CA ALA A 187 -5.32 -14.35 5.37
C ALA A 187 -5.86 -13.17 4.56
N GLN A 188 -5.47 -13.04 3.30
CA GLN A 188 -5.88 -11.96 2.40
C GLN A 188 -7.42 -11.78 2.29
N PRO A 189 -8.23 -12.80 1.96
CA PRO A 189 -9.69 -12.66 1.92
C PRO A 189 -10.31 -12.41 3.31
N LEU A 190 -9.66 -12.85 4.40
CA LEU A 190 -10.09 -12.52 5.76
C LEU A 190 -9.84 -11.04 6.09
N HIS A 191 -8.77 -10.45 5.57
CA HIS A 191 -8.48 -9.03 5.67
C HIS A 191 -9.53 -8.20 4.93
N GLU A 192 -9.78 -8.52 3.66
CA GLU A 192 -10.78 -7.84 2.83
C GLU A 192 -12.17 -7.89 3.49
N LYS A 193 -12.59 -9.07 3.95
CA LYS A 193 -13.87 -9.24 4.66
C LYS A 193 -13.92 -8.43 5.97
N LYS A 194 -12.84 -8.42 6.76
CA LYS A 194 -12.74 -7.60 7.98
C LYS A 194 -12.86 -6.11 7.65
N VAL A 195 -12.15 -5.61 6.64
CA VAL A 195 -12.17 -4.20 6.22
C VAL A 195 -13.57 -3.78 5.76
N ALA A 196 -14.25 -4.62 4.96
CA ALA A 196 -15.63 -4.39 4.52
C ALA A 196 -16.60 -4.26 5.70
N MET A 197 -16.66 -5.26 6.59
CA MET A 197 -17.57 -5.22 7.75
C MET A 197 -17.20 -4.11 8.76
N GLN A 198 -15.90 -3.73 8.85
CA GLN A 198 -15.47 -2.56 9.61
C GLN A 198 -15.86 -1.23 8.95
N ALA A 199 -16.06 -1.17 7.63
CA ALA A 199 -16.62 0.00 6.95
C ALA A 199 -18.14 0.08 7.18
N GLU A 200 -18.86 -1.04 7.02
CA GLU A 200 -20.31 -1.15 7.27
C GLU A 200 -20.69 -0.67 8.67
N ILE A 201 -20.08 -1.22 9.72
CA ILE A 201 -20.40 -0.82 11.11
C ILE A 201 -20.05 0.64 11.42
N ARG A 202 -19.04 1.21 10.75
CA ARG A 202 -18.70 2.63 10.89
C ARG A 202 -19.76 3.53 10.24
N GLU A 203 -20.28 3.16 9.07
CA GLU A 203 -21.34 3.94 8.43
C GLU A 203 -22.66 3.81 9.19
N ILE A 204 -23.02 2.62 9.69
CA ILE A 204 -24.22 2.42 10.52
C ILE A 204 -24.15 3.30 11.78
N ARG A 205 -23.02 3.30 12.50
CA ARG A 205 -22.79 4.21 13.64
C ARG A 205 -22.92 5.67 13.25
N ARG A 206 -22.30 6.09 12.13
CA ARG A 206 -22.36 7.48 11.64
C ARG A 206 -23.79 7.91 11.27
N VAL A 207 -24.59 7.01 10.69
CA VAL A 207 -26.00 7.26 10.35
C VAL A 207 -26.86 7.28 11.62
N LEU A 208 -26.60 6.40 12.57
CA LEU A 208 -27.25 6.35 13.89
C LEU A 208 -26.97 7.62 14.69
N ASP A 209 -25.72 8.07 14.79
CA ASP A 209 -25.34 9.31 15.48
C ASP A 209 -26.03 10.51 14.84
N ARG A 210 -26.05 10.57 13.50
CA ARG A 210 -26.77 11.61 12.76
C ARG A 210 -28.29 11.54 12.96
N ALA A 211 -28.88 10.35 13.07
CA ALA A 211 -30.30 10.19 13.34
C ALA A 211 -30.65 10.66 14.76
N LYS A 212 -29.79 10.38 15.75
CA LYS A 212 -29.92 10.88 17.12
C LYS A 212 -29.76 12.40 17.19
N GLU A 213 -28.79 12.98 16.47
CA GLU A 213 -28.62 14.42 16.33
C GLU A 213 -29.85 15.09 15.69
N LEU A 214 -30.37 14.53 14.59
CA LEU A 214 -31.58 15.03 13.92
C LEU A 214 -32.82 14.94 14.81
N LEU A 215 -32.92 13.91 15.65
CA LEU A 215 -34.01 13.78 16.62
C LEU A 215 -33.89 14.84 17.72
N ALA A 216 -32.69 15.05 18.28
CA ALA A 216 -32.44 16.09 19.28
C ALA A 216 -32.73 17.50 18.74
N GLN A 217 -32.35 17.78 17.49
CA GLN A 217 -32.64 19.06 16.82
C GLN A 217 -34.12 19.20 16.41
N SER A 218 -34.91 18.12 16.40
CA SER A 218 -36.26 18.14 15.81
C SER A 218 -37.23 19.06 16.55
N ASP A 219 -37.14 19.15 17.88
CA ASP A 219 -38.04 19.96 18.70
C ASP A 219 -37.78 21.46 18.53
N ASP A 220 -36.51 21.90 18.64
CA ASP A 220 -36.11 23.28 18.34
C ASP A 220 -36.49 23.67 16.89
N ALA A 221 -36.31 22.73 15.96
CA ALA A 221 -36.62 22.89 14.56
C ALA A 221 -38.13 22.97 14.27
N ILE A 222 -38.97 22.33 15.08
CA ILE A 222 -40.44 22.45 15.02
C ILE A 222 -40.86 23.79 15.64
N GLY A 223 -40.40 24.10 16.86
CA GLY A 223 -40.70 25.35 17.57
C GLY A 223 -40.31 26.60 16.78
N HIS A 224 -39.18 26.55 16.06
CA HIS A 224 -38.76 27.63 15.15
C HIS A 224 -39.84 27.94 14.10
N TRP A 225 -40.35 26.94 13.36
CA TRP A 225 -41.34 27.17 12.30
C TRP A 225 -42.74 27.45 12.86
N GLU A 226 -43.13 26.83 13.97
CA GLU A 226 -44.38 27.17 14.64
C GLU A 226 -44.40 28.63 15.10
N ARG A 227 -43.27 29.15 15.56
CA ARG A 227 -43.12 30.57 15.87
C ARG A 227 -43.17 31.43 14.60
N ARG A 228 -42.49 31.06 13.52
CA ARG A 228 -42.56 31.78 12.22
C ARG A 228 -43.95 31.87 11.62
N LEU A 229 -44.78 30.85 11.81
CA LEU A 229 -46.17 30.83 11.35
C LEU A 229 -47.11 31.69 12.22
N LYS A 230 -46.75 31.98 13.47
CA LYS A 230 -47.52 32.83 14.40
C LYS A 230 -47.07 34.30 14.36
N ASP A 231 -45.77 34.51 14.52
CA ASP A 231 -45.13 35.82 14.70
C ASP A 231 -44.66 36.42 13.35
N GLY A 232 -44.65 35.62 12.28
CA GLY A 232 -44.28 36.02 10.92
C GLY A 232 -42.82 35.77 10.50
N PHE A 233 -42.52 36.10 9.25
CA PHE A 233 -41.24 35.80 8.59
C PHE A 233 -40.19 36.92 8.65
N GLY A 234 -40.54 38.07 9.25
CA GLY A 234 -39.67 39.24 9.37
C GLY A 234 -38.56 39.08 10.42
N GLU A 235 -38.05 40.21 10.91
CA GLU A 235 -37.10 40.22 12.03
C GLU A 235 -37.86 40.13 13.36
N LEU A 236 -37.62 39.06 14.12
CA LEU A 236 -38.35 38.73 15.36
C LEU A 236 -37.48 38.89 16.63
N GLY A 237 -36.24 39.38 16.46
CA GLY A 237 -35.24 39.45 17.53
C GLY A 237 -34.71 38.09 17.98
N LEU A 238 -33.76 38.09 18.93
CA LEU A 238 -33.25 36.89 19.63
C LEU A 238 -32.86 35.72 18.69
N GLY A 239 -32.06 35.99 17.66
CA GLY A 239 -31.57 34.98 16.71
C GLY A 239 -32.51 34.65 15.53
N PHE A 240 -33.69 35.28 15.45
CA PHE A 240 -34.63 35.12 14.34
C PHE A 240 -34.49 36.26 13.31
N THR A 241 -33.58 36.10 12.34
CA THR A 241 -33.32 37.05 11.23
C THR A 241 -34.47 37.15 10.24
N ASP A 242 -34.60 38.25 9.49
CA ASP A 242 -35.61 38.37 8.42
C ASP A 242 -35.35 37.37 7.28
N LEU A 243 -36.26 36.39 7.13
CA LEU A 243 -36.19 35.36 6.09
C LEU A 243 -36.60 35.87 4.71
N LEU A 244 -37.35 36.97 4.66
CA LEU A 244 -37.80 37.60 3.41
C LEU A 244 -36.85 38.72 2.93
N ALA A 245 -35.80 39.06 3.69
CA ALA A 245 -34.83 40.10 3.33
C ALA A 245 -34.21 39.91 1.93
N ALA A 246 -33.95 38.66 1.52
CA ALA A 246 -33.45 38.36 0.18
C ALA A 246 -34.51 38.59 -0.91
N LYS A 247 -35.79 38.29 -0.63
CA LYS A 247 -36.91 38.55 -1.55
C LYS A 247 -37.15 40.06 -1.70
N LYS A 248 -37.12 40.81 -0.60
CA LYS A 248 -37.23 42.29 -0.58
C LYS A 248 -36.13 42.93 -1.42
N ARG A 249 -34.86 42.57 -1.17
CA ARG A 249 -33.70 43.07 -1.94
C ARG A 249 -33.83 42.86 -3.46
N VAL A 250 -34.31 41.70 -3.89
CA VAL A 250 -34.51 41.41 -5.33
C VAL A 250 -35.70 42.18 -5.89
N ALA A 251 -36.79 42.35 -5.13
CA ALA A 251 -37.92 43.19 -5.53
C ALA A 251 -37.56 44.68 -5.62
N GLU A 252 -36.62 45.15 -4.80
CA GLU A 252 -36.01 46.49 -4.84
C GLU A 252 -35.01 46.66 -6.01
N GLY A 253 -34.84 45.65 -6.86
CA GLY A 253 -33.93 45.67 -8.02
C GLY A 253 -32.46 45.33 -7.71
N GLY A 254 -32.16 44.86 -6.50
CA GLY A 254 -30.81 44.45 -6.10
C GLY A 254 -30.45 43.01 -6.48
N ASP A 255 -29.14 42.71 -6.46
CA ASP A 255 -28.60 41.39 -6.80
C ASP A 255 -29.19 40.26 -5.94
N SER A 256 -29.55 39.15 -6.59
CA SER A 256 -29.91 37.90 -5.89
C SER A 256 -28.69 37.28 -5.21
N THR A 257 -28.90 36.57 -4.10
CA THR A 257 -27.80 35.88 -3.37
C THR A 257 -27.14 34.75 -4.17
N PHE A 258 -27.79 34.25 -5.22
CA PHE A 258 -27.22 33.28 -6.16
C PHE A 258 -26.46 33.92 -7.33
N ALA A 259 -26.59 35.23 -7.56
CA ALA A 259 -25.80 35.93 -8.56
C ALA A 259 -24.33 35.94 -8.13
N ARG A 260 -23.52 35.08 -8.78
CA ARG A 260 -22.06 35.14 -8.64
C ARG A 260 -21.60 36.54 -9.08
N LYS A 261 -21.13 37.35 -8.14
CA LYS A 261 -20.50 38.65 -8.44
C LYS A 261 -19.39 38.44 -9.46
N THR A 262 -19.66 38.78 -10.72
CA THR A 262 -18.67 38.77 -11.80
C THR A 262 -17.67 39.87 -11.49
N LYS A 263 -16.50 39.48 -10.94
CA LYS A 263 -15.40 40.44 -10.75
C LYS A 263 -15.10 41.08 -12.11
N PRO A 264 -15.08 42.42 -12.23
CA PRO A 264 -14.76 43.06 -13.50
C PRO A 264 -13.35 42.62 -13.92
N ASN A 265 -13.26 41.97 -15.09
CA ASN A 265 -12.01 41.43 -15.61
C ASN A 265 -11.10 42.59 -16.04
N ASN A 266 -10.25 43.05 -15.12
CA ASN A 266 -9.40 44.23 -15.33
C ASN A 266 -8.16 43.89 -16.18
N GLN A 267 -8.40 43.43 -17.40
CA GLN A 267 -7.38 43.20 -18.43
C GLN A 267 -7.24 44.41 -19.36
N LYS A 268 -6.27 45.29 -19.05
CA LYS A 268 -5.26 45.84 -19.98
C LYS A 268 -4.65 47.15 -19.46
N LYS A 269 -3.37 47.08 -19.08
CA LYS A 269 -2.24 47.75 -19.77
C LYS A 269 -0.97 47.59 -18.92
N GLY A 270 0.04 46.94 -19.48
CA GLY A 270 1.35 46.83 -18.83
C GLY A 270 2.21 48.08 -19.03
N LYS A 271 3.26 48.20 -18.22
CA LYS A 271 4.52 48.87 -18.58
C LYS A 271 5.66 48.37 -17.70
N ASN A 272 6.84 48.21 -18.30
CA ASN A 272 8.08 47.70 -17.69
C ASN A 272 8.62 48.64 -16.59
N SER A 273 9.28 48.09 -15.56
CA SER A 273 10.71 48.33 -15.29
C SER A 273 11.21 47.59 -14.02
N PRO A 274 12.54 47.50 -13.78
CA PRO A 274 13.13 46.28 -13.21
C PRO A 274 13.40 46.33 -11.70
N ARG A 275 13.36 45.16 -11.05
CA ARG A 275 13.83 44.98 -9.67
C ARG A 275 15.37 45.02 -9.61
N LYS A 276 15.89 46.20 -9.29
CA LYS A 276 17.30 46.42 -8.94
C LYS A 276 17.55 45.90 -7.52
N GLY A 277 18.31 44.81 -7.38
CA GLY A 277 18.69 44.30 -6.07
C GLY A 277 19.69 45.22 -5.38
N LYS A 278 19.53 45.42 -4.06
CA LYS A 278 20.64 45.80 -3.17
C LYS A 278 20.60 44.94 -1.92
N SER A 279 21.76 44.37 -1.64
CA SER A 279 22.12 43.55 -0.50
C SER A 279 21.94 44.26 0.84
N ASN A 280 21.80 43.46 1.91
CA ASN A 280 22.59 43.73 3.12
C ASN A 280 23.31 42.47 3.59
N LYS A 281 24.50 42.65 4.19
CA LYS A 281 25.52 41.61 4.37
C LYS A 281 26.04 41.58 5.79
N SER A 282 25.95 40.43 6.44
CA SER A 282 26.67 40.07 7.68
C SER A 282 27.13 38.61 7.55
N LYS A 283 28.35 38.42 7.04
CA LYS A 283 29.55 38.01 7.80
C LYS A 283 29.59 36.50 8.12
N GLN A 284 30.39 35.77 7.34
CA GLN A 284 31.06 34.53 7.75
C GLN A 284 32.29 34.86 8.65
N PRO A 285 33.00 33.88 9.25
CA PRO A 285 33.92 32.95 8.54
C PRO A 285 33.45 31.47 8.65
N ALA A 286 33.69 30.56 7.69
CA ALA A 286 34.97 30.03 7.16
C ALA A 286 35.73 29.17 8.19
N LYS A 287 36.30 28.00 7.87
CA LYS A 287 37.04 27.63 6.63
C LYS A 287 37.00 26.10 6.33
N VAL A 288 37.07 25.77 5.02
CA VAL A 288 37.96 24.79 4.33
C VAL A 288 37.86 23.31 4.76
N GLY A 289 37.75 22.31 3.88
CA GLY A 289 38.25 22.13 2.49
C GLY A 289 39.30 20.98 2.50
N SER A 290 39.59 20.21 1.45
CA SER A 290 39.53 20.37 -0.02
C SER A 290 39.20 18.99 -0.67
N GLY A 291 38.69 18.83 -1.90
CA GLY A 291 39.45 18.84 -3.18
C GLY A 291 40.20 17.51 -3.44
N LYS A 292 40.41 16.91 -4.63
CA LYS A 292 40.29 17.21 -6.09
C LYS A 292 40.44 15.87 -6.91
N LYS A 293 40.20 15.70 -8.22
CA LYS A 293 39.35 16.37 -9.26
C LYS A 293 39.45 15.60 -10.62
N SER A 294 38.33 15.13 -11.19
CA SER A 294 38.13 14.73 -12.63
C SER A 294 38.72 13.37 -13.12
N VAL A 295 38.45 12.81 -14.33
CA VAL A 295 37.97 13.36 -15.65
C VAL A 295 37.22 12.31 -16.52
N GLU A 296 36.51 12.75 -17.58
CA GLU A 296 36.09 12.15 -18.90
C GLU A 296 35.97 10.59 -19.07
N SER A 297 34.94 9.95 -19.68
CA SER A 297 33.98 10.17 -20.80
C SER A 297 34.40 9.68 -22.21
N VAL A 298 33.85 8.54 -22.66
CA VAL A 298 33.74 8.03 -24.07
C VAL A 298 32.51 7.08 -24.10
N SER A 299 31.38 7.41 -24.75
CA SER A 299 30.96 7.18 -26.17
C SER A 299 30.53 5.74 -26.53
N GLU A 300 29.31 5.60 -27.03
CA GLU A 300 28.74 4.38 -27.65
C GLU A 300 29.30 4.13 -29.06
N PRO A 301 29.25 2.88 -29.58
CA PRO A 301 29.35 2.60 -31.01
C PRO A 301 28.03 2.15 -31.64
N THR A 302 27.62 2.84 -32.71
CA THR A 302 26.58 2.46 -33.66
C THR A 302 26.99 1.28 -34.54
N ALA A 303 26.02 0.52 -35.03
CA ALA A 303 26.21 -0.53 -36.03
C ALA A 303 26.30 0.04 -37.47
N PRO A 304 27.01 -0.63 -38.38
CA PRO A 304 26.84 -0.49 -39.83
C PRO A 304 26.29 -1.76 -40.50
N ALA A 305 25.59 -1.59 -41.62
CA ALA A 305 25.22 -2.64 -42.56
C ALA A 305 25.62 -2.20 -43.97
N VAL A 306 26.34 -3.04 -44.74
CA VAL A 306 26.62 -2.85 -46.17
C VAL A 306 26.72 -4.22 -46.89
N GLU A 307 26.53 -4.16 -48.21
CA GLU A 307 26.23 -5.21 -49.19
C GLU A 307 27.33 -6.21 -49.57
N ALA A 308 26.87 -7.41 -49.98
CA ALA A 308 27.07 -8.15 -51.24
C ALA A 308 28.42 -8.27 -52.01
N ALA A 309 28.49 -9.38 -52.77
CA ALA A 309 29.54 -9.86 -53.69
C ALA A 309 30.84 -10.35 -52.98
N ASP A 310 31.58 -11.36 -53.49
CA ASP A 310 31.57 -11.97 -54.83
C ASP A 310 31.88 -13.50 -54.76
N ALA A 311 31.59 -14.24 -55.83
CA ALA A 311 31.98 -15.65 -55.99
C ALA A 311 33.35 -15.76 -56.70
N PRO A 312 34.02 -16.94 -56.68
CA PRO A 312 33.92 -17.75 -57.91
C PRO A 312 33.96 -19.29 -57.75
N SER A 313 33.41 -19.91 -58.80
CA SER A 313 33.39 -21.33 -59.16
C SER A 313 34.74 -22.07 -59.25
N ARG A 314 34.77 -23.31 -58.71
CA ARG A 314 35.39 -24.57 -59.23
C ARG A 314 35.45 -25.60 -58.09
N GLY A 315 35.24 -26.92 -58.25
CA GLY A 315 34.90 -27.76 -59.41
C GLY A 315 35.38 -29.21 -59.19
N GLY A 316 34.61 -30.22 -59.65
CA GLY A 316 34.89 -31.67 -59.50
C GLY A 316 33.98 -32.35 -58.44
N GLU A 317 33.17 -33.40 -58.69
CA GLU A 317 33.32 -34.62 -59.52
C GLU A 317 34.48 -35.51 -59.02
N GLU A 318 34.39 -36.82 -58.77
CA GLU A 318 33.37 -37.92 -58.77
C GLU A 318 33.85 -38.92 -57.64
N GLU A 319 33.19 -39.99 -57.17
CA GLU A 319 32.06 -40.86 -57.61
C GLU A 319 31.10 -41.15 -56.43
#